data_AF-A0A955B3C3-F1
#
_entry.id   AF-A0A955B3C3-F1
#
_cell.length_a   1.000
_cell.length_b   1.000
_cell.length_c   1.000
_cell.angle_alpha   90.00
_cell.angle_beta   90.00
_cell.angle_gamma   90.00
#
_symmetry.space_group_name_H-M   'P 1'
#
loop_
_entity.id
_entity.type
_entity.pdbx_description
1 polymer ?
#
loop_
_entity_poly.entity_id
_entity_poly.type
_entity_poly.pdbx_seq_one_letter_code
_entity_poly.pdbx_strand_id
1 'polypeptide(L)'
;GGDRANDELNVFTETHDIVRWLPELAADSDLEEQPWNRVYASSLRLDSIMNDVLSAPRDDRPAMYLEYGTELDQLQRDLVEIKQLFPTASTLASD
;
A
#
# COMPACT_ATOMS: atom_id res chain seq x y z
N GLY A 1 -22.20 29.22 -0.19
CA GLY A 1 -20.80 29.64 -0.30
C GLY A 1 -20.00 28.37 -0.46
N GLY A 2 -19.27 28.24 -1.56
CA GLY A 2 -18.57 27.01 -1.91
C GLY A 2 -17.37 26.78 -1.00
N ASP A 3 -17.51 25.81 -0.10
CA ASP A 3 -16.42 25.32 0.76
C ASP A 3 -15.67 24.19 0.04
N ARG A 4 -15.29 24.45 -1.22
CA ARG A 4 -14.37 23.62 -2.02
C ARG A 4 -12.92 24.05 -1.78
N ALA A 5 -12.62 24.52 -0.57
CA ALA A 5 -11.30 24.98 -0.22
C ALA A 5 -10.41 23.76 0.06
N ASN A 6 -9.67 23.33 -0.97
CA ASN A 6 -8.58 22.37 -0.91
C ASN A 6 -8.97 20.93 -0.51
N ASP A 7 -9.55 20.19 -1.45
CA ASP A 7 -9.28 18.75 -1.62
C ASP A 7 -7.79 18.57 -2.05
N GLU A 8 -6.85 19.06 -1.24
CA GLU A 8 -5.44 18.72 -1.41
C GLU A 8 -5.32 17.23 -1.09
N LEU A 9 -5.16 16.43 -2.14
CA LEU A 9 -4.86 15.00 -2.08
C LEU A 9 -3.78 14.77 -1.01
N ASN A 10 -4.18 14.30 0.18
CA ASN A 10 -3.23 14.04 1.25
C ASN A 10 -2.56 12.71 0.94
N VAL A 11 -1.33 12.77 0.42
CA VAL A 11 -0.57 11.58 0.00
C VAL A 11 -0.54 10.47 1.05
N PHE A 12 -0.53 10.81 2.34
CA PHE A 12 -0.53 9.79 3.41
C PHE A 12 -1.91 9.15 3.58
N THR A 13 -3.00 9.89 3.40
CA THR A 13 -4.35 9.33 3.46
C THR A 13 -4.61 8.42 2.27
N GLU A 14 -4.27 8.85 1.05
CA GLU A 14 -4.40 8.00 -0.15
C GLU A 14 -3.53 6.73 -0.05
N THR A 15 -2.30 6.87 0.43
CA THR A 15 -1.40 5.72 0.62
C THR A 15 -1.99 4.75 1.64
N HIS A 16 -2.61 5.26 2.72
CA HIS A 16 -3.26 4.43 3.71
C HIS A 16 -4.45 3.66 3.13
N ASP A 17 -5.28 4.31 2.33
CA ASP A 17 -6.42 3.67 1.66
C ASP A 17 -5.95 2.56 0.71
N ILE A 18 -4.91 2.81 -0.09
CA ILE A 18 -4.31 1.80 -0.99
C ILE A 18 -3.80 0.59 -0.19
N VAL A 19 -3.09 0.83 0.92
CA VAL A 19 -2.58 -0.24 1.78
C VAL A 19 -3.69 -1.13 2.32
N ARG A 20 -4.84 -0.54 2.66
CA ARG A 20 -6.01 -1.27 3.16
C ARG A 20 -6.71 -2.11 2.10
N TRP A 21 -6.52 -1.80 0.81
CA TRP A 21 -7.04 -2.63 -0.28
C TRP A 21 -6.17 -3.85 -0.58
N LEU A 22 -4.89 -3.87 -0.18
CA LEU A 22 -3.97 -4.97 -0.51
C LEU A 22 -4.46 -6.36 -0.06
N PRO A 23 -5.01 -6.56 1.15
CA PRO A 23 -5.57 -7.85 1.55
C PRO A 23 -6.72 -8.30 0.67
N GLU A 24 -7.62 -7.38 0.29
CA GLU A 24 -8.79 -7.67 -0.54
C GLU A 24 -8.34 -8.04 -1.96
N LEU A 25 -7.41 -7.27 -2.54
CA LEU A 25 -6.81 -7.56 -3.84
C LEU A 25 -6.08 -8.92 -3.85
N ALA A 26 -5.43 -9.30 -2.74
CA ALA A 26 -4.80 -10.61 -2.61
C ALA A 26 -5.83 -11.74 -2.43
N ALA A 27 -6.95 -11.49 -1.75
CA ALA A 27 -8.03 -12.46 -1.59
C ALA A 27 -8.77 -12.74 -2.90
N ASP A 28 -8.89 -11.73 -3.76
CA ASP A 28 -9.47 -11.85 -5.11
C ASP A 28 -8.50 -12.48 -6.14
N SER A 29 -7.27 -12.80 -5.72
CA SER A 29 -6.24 -13.39 -6.57
C SER A 29 -6.07 -14.89 -6.33
N ASP A 30 -5.62 -15.62 -7.34
CA ASP A 30 -5.25 -17.03 -7.23
C ASP A 30 -3.87 -17.24 -6.58
N LEU A 31 -3.47 -16.37 -5.64
CA LEU A 31 -2.20 -16.51 -4.93
C LEU A 31 -2.20 -17.77 -4.06
N GLU A 32 -1.11 -18.53 -4.12
CA GLU A 32 -0.87 -19.62 -3.19
C GLU A 32 -0.75 -19.10 -1.74
N GLU A 33 -1.00 -19.97 -0.76
CA GLU A 33 -1.06 -19.63 0.66
C GLU A 33 0.17 -18.86 1.16
N GLN A 34 1.37 -19.27 0.76
CA GLN A 34 2.61 -18.62 1.21
C GLN A 34 2.76 -17.18 0.65
N PRO A 35 2.64 -16.94 -0.66
CA PRO A 35 2.54 -15.58 -1.21
C PRO A 35 1.42 -14.75 -0.59
N TRP A 36 0.23 -15.32 -0.40
CA TRP A 36 -0.89 -14.63 0.23
C TRP A 36 -0.56 -14.18 1.65
N ASN A 37 0.01 -15.07 2.47
CA ASN A 37 0.45 -14.77 3.83
C ASN A 37 1.48 -13.62 3.87
N ARG A 38 2.37 -13.56 2.88
CA ARG A 38 3.34 -12.45 2.75
C ARG A 38 2.63 -11.13 2.45
N VAL A 39 1.70 -11.07 1.48
CA VAL A 39 0.94 -9.83 1.21
C VAL A 39 0.16 -9.40 2.44
N TYR A 40 -0.52 -10.33 3.10
CA TYR A 40 -1.31 -10.06 4.29
C TYR A 40 -0.43 -9.50 5.43
N ALA A 41 0.70 -10.13 5.72
CA ALA A 41 1.63 -9.63 6.74
C ALA A 41 2.21 -8.24 6.37
N SER A 42 2.63 -8.03 5.12
CA SER A 42 3.19 -6.75 4.68
C SER A 42 2.15 -5.62 4.71
N SER A 43 0.91 -5.91 4.30
CA SER A 43 -0.19 -4.94 4.33
C SER A 43 -0.59 -4.55 5.75
N LEU A 44 -0.65 -5.50 6.69
CA LEU A 44 -0.87 -5.18 8.11
C LEU A 44 0.24 -4.30 8.68
N ARG A 45 1.50 -4.55 8.30
CA ARG A 45 2.62 -3.74 8.78
C ARG A 45 2.61 -2.33 8.18
N LEU A 46 2.33 -2.22 6.89
CA LEU A 46 2.14 -0.93 6.21
C LEU A 46 0.97 -0.16 6.83
N ASP A 47 -0.15 -0.82 7.14
CA ASP A 47 -1.32 -0.20 7.75
C ASP A 47 -0.97 0.38 9.13
N SER A 48 -0.22 -0.36 9.94
CA SER A 48 0.30 0.13 11.22
C SER A 48 1.19 1.37 11.06
N ILE A 49 2.14 1.35 10.11
CA ILE A 49 3.05 2.49 9.86
C ILE A 49 2.24 3.72 9.43
N MET A 50 1.29 3.54 8.53
CA MET A 50 0.47 4.65 8.03
C MET A 50 -0.46 5.21 9.10
N ASN A 51 -1.03 4.36 9.97
CA ASN A 51 -1.81 4.80 11.13
C ASN A 51 -0.95 5.64 12.10
N ASP A 52 0.29 5.23 12.36
CA ASP A 52 1.21 6.03 13.18
C ASP A 52 1.45 7.39 12.50
N VAL A 53 1.82 7.40 11.20
CA VAL A 53 2.05 8.61 10.39
C VAL A 53 0.85 9.56 10.41
N LEU A 54 -0.36 9.04 10.25
CA LEU A 54 -1.58 9.85 10.25
C LEU A 54 -1.95 10.38 11.64
N SER A 55 -1.52 9.70 12.70
CA SER A 55 -1.73 10.12 14.09
C SER A 55 -0.83 11.27 14.51
N ALA A 56 0.30 11.49 13.82
CA ALA A 56 1.17 12.64 14.05
C ALA A 56 0.57 13.96 13.52
N PRO A 57 0.99 15.11 14.10
CA PRO A 57 0.70 16.44 13.53
C PRO A 57 1.09 16.52 12.06
N ARG A 58 0.31 17.25 11.25
CA ARG A 58 0.48 17.30 9.79
C ARG A 58 1.91 17.66 9.36
N ASP A 59 2.55 18.56 10.08
CA ASP A 59 3.90 19.06 9.78
C ASP A 59 5.00 18.02 10.11
N ASP A 60 4.72 17.07 10.99
CA ASP A 60 5.68 16.04 11.44
C ASP A 60 5.59 14.75 10.62
N ARG A 61 4.49 14.54 9.88
CA ARG A 61 4.24 13.31 9.12
C ARG A 61 5.36 12.97 8.13
N PRO A 62 5.93 13.92 7.35
CA PRO A 62 7.03 13.61 6.44
C PRO A 62 8.27 13.10 7.16
N ALA A 63 8.63 13.70 8.29
CA ALA A 63 9.79 13.27 9.08
C ALA A 63 9.58 11.87 9.63
N MET A 64 8.39 11.59 10.20
CA MET A 64 8.08 10.29 10.76
C MET A 64 7.97 9.19 9.67
N TYR A 65 7.45 9.52 8.49
CA TYR A 65 7.46 8.59 7.36
C TYR A 65 8.89 8.24 6.92
N LEU A 66 9.81 9.21 6.91
CA LEU A 66 11.22 8.99 6.59
C LEU A 66 11.93 8.10 7.62
N GLU A 67 11.56 8.18 8.90
CA GLU A 67 12.10 7.30 9.95
C GLU A 67 11.81 5.82 9.66
N TYR A 68 10.68 5.52 9.03
CA TYR A 68 10.32 4.17 8.59
C TYR A 68 10.97 3.74 7.26
N GLY A 69 11.77 4.59 6.61
CA GLY A 69 12.22 4.39 5.22
C GLY A 69 12.83 3.02 4.91
N THR A 70 13.73 2.51 5.77
CA THR A 70 14.33 1.17 5.54
C THR A 70 13.30 0.03 5.60
N GLU A 71 12.32 0.15 6.50
CA GLU A 71 11.25 -0.83 6.65
C GLU A 71 10.24 -0.74 5.50
N LEU A 72 9.86 0.47 5.12
CA LEU A 72 9.01 0.74 3.95
C LEU A 72 9.63 0.19 2.67
N ASP A 73 10.93 0.39 2.47
CA ASP A 73 11.67 -0.17 1.33
C ASP A 73 11.60 -1.70 1.30
N GLN A 74 11.68 -2.35 2.47
CA GLN A 74 11.59 -3.81 2.56
C GLN A 74 10.19 -4.32 2.25
N LEU A 75 9.16 -3.69 2.84
CA LEU A 75 7.76 -4.03 2.60
C LEU A 75 7.38 -3.81 1.12
N GLN A 76 7.88 -2.75 0.50
CA GLN A 76 7.70 -2.50 -0.93
C GLN A 76 8.37 -3.58 -1.77
N ARG A 77 9.58 -4.02 -1.43
CA ARG A 77 10.25 -5.14 -2.12
C ARG A 77 9.43 -6.42 -2.05
N ASP A 78 8.90 -6.77 -0.88
CA ASP A 78 8.05 -7.94 -0.71
C ASP A 78 6.81 -7.88 -1.62
N LEU A 79 6.12 -6.74 -1.66
CA LEU A 79 4.95 -6.56 -2.53
C LEU A 79 5.31 -6.62 -4.03
N VAL A 80 6.47 -6.06 -4.43
CA VAL A 80 6.94 -6.10 -5.82
C VAL A 80 7.32 -7.51 -6.25
N GLU A 81 7.93 -8.30 -5.36
CA GLU A 81 8.22 -9.71 -5.62
C GLU A 81 6.93 -10.50 -5.84
N ILE A 82 5.93 -10.28 -4.99
CA ILE A 82 4.64 -10.99 -5.11
C ILE A 82 3.89 -10.53 -6.36
N LYS A 83 4.01 -9.26 -6.77
CA LYS A 83 3.47 -8.77 -8.05
C LYS A 83 3.94 -9.62 -9.25
N GLN A 84 5.15 -10.17 -9.22
CA GLN A 84 5.66 -11.04 -10.30
C GLN A 84 4.95 -12.40 -10.38
N LEU A 85 4.25 -12.80 -9.32
CA LEU A 85 3.50 -14.06 -9.25
C LEU A 85 2.10 -13.93 -9.86
N PHE A 86 1.59 -12.70 -10.01
CA PHE A 86 0.37 -12.50 -10.75
C PHE A 86 0.66 -12.81 -12.22
N PRO A 87 -0.14 -13.66 -12.88
CA PRO A 87 -0.02 -13.81 -14.31
C PRO A 87 -0.21 -12.41 -14.90
N THR A 88 0.84 -11.87 -15.53
CA THR A 88 0.70 -10.69 -16.39
C THR A 88 -0.42 -11.08 -17.33
N ALA A 89 -1.58 -10.42 -17.23
CA ALA A 89 -2.75 -10.80 -18.00
C ALA A 89 -2.30 -10.96 -19.45
N SER A 90 -2.15 -12.21 -19.89
CA SER A 90 -1.81 -12.53 -21.26
C SER A 90 -3.10 -12.30 -22.02
N THR A 91 -3.37 -11.02 -22.22
CA THR A 91 -4.45 -10.53 -23.05
C THR A 91 -3.75 -10.19 -24.36
N LEU A 92 -3.65 -11.20 -25.24
CA LEU A 92 -4.55 -11.30 -26.38
C LEU A 92 -4.43 -10.06 -27.28
N ALA A 93 -3.26 -9.93 -27.90
CA ALA A 93 -3.05 -9.12 -29.10
C ALA A 93 -2.27 -9.97 -30.11
N SER A 94 -2.87 -11.09 -30.51
CA SER A 94 -2.51 -11.86 -31.71
C SER A 94 -3.74 -12.66 -32.10
N ASP A 95 -4.69 -11.97 -32.73
CA ASP A 95 -5.32 -12.38 -34.00
C ASP A 95 -6.34 -11.32 -34.46
#